data_AF-Q2JUR3-F1
#
_entry.id   AF-Q2JUR3-F1
#
_cell.length_a   1.000
_cell.length_b   1.000
_cell.length_c   1.000
_cell.angle_alpha   90.00
_cell.angle_beta   90.00
_cell.angle_gamma   90.00
#
_symmetry.space_group_name_H-M   'P 1'
#
loop_
_entity.id
_entity.type
_entity.pdbx_description
1 polymer ?
#
loop_
_entity_poly.entity_id
_entity_poly.type
_entity_poly.pdbx_seq_one_letter_code
_entity_poly.pdbx_strand_id
1 'polypeptide(L)'
;MRVVWERSIYGGNGRVPCIVCGGWAAPIPKKGQQVLLAVVYNDRGQIYGEICRSCLSLGPKGIKEYLRERIARLRRQLQDLEELERGEVQLPTLEQELSAYLD
;
A
#
# COMPACT_ATOMS: atom_id res chain seq x y z
N MET A 1 -11.47 14.96 2.22
CA MET A 1 -11.35 13.48 2.25
C MET A 1 -12.60 12.90 2.88
N ARG A 2 -13.25 11.94 2.22
CA ARG A 2 -14.43 11.22 2.73
C ARG A 2 -14.18 9.73 2.64
N VAL A 3 -14.57 8.96 3.66
CA VAL A 3 -14.46 7.50 3.65
C VAL A 3 -15.87 6.90 3.65
N VAL A 4 -16.15 5.98 2.74
CA VAL A 4 -17.45 5.31 2.63
C VAL A 4 -17.30 3.81 2.44
N TRP A 5 -18.30 3.05 2.85
CA TRP A 5 -18.40 1.63 2.55
C TRP A 5 -19.07 1.43 1.20
N GLU A 6 -18.31 0.97 0.22
CA GLU A 6 -18.82 0.75 -1.13
C GLU A 6 -18.10 -0.43 -1.81
N ARG A 7 -18.61 -0.84 -2.96
CA ARG A 7 -17.99 -1.89 -3.75
C ARG A 7 -16.71 -1.32 -4.38
N SER A 8 -15.55 -1.90 -4.09
CA SER A 8 -14.31 -1.45 -4.74
C SER A 8 -14.39 -1.73 -6.23
N ILE A 9 -14.08 -0.72 -7.03
CA ILE A 9 -13.94 -0.85 -8.48
C ILE A 9 -12.61 -1.51 -8.90
N TYR A 10 -11.65 -1.64 -7.96
CA TYR A 10 -10.30 -2.15 -8.21
C TYR A 10 -10.08 -3.59 -7.72
N GLY A 11 -10.79 -4.03 -6.69
CA GLY A 11 -10.46 -5.26 -5.94
C GLY A 11 -11.36 -6.47 -6.12
N GLY A 12 -12.51 -6.35 -6.79
CA GLY A 12 -13.50 -7.44 -6.82
C GLY A 12 -13.83 -7.95 -5.40
N ASN A 13 -13.69 -9.27 -5.17
CA ASN A 13 -13.84 -9.90 -3.85
C ASN A 13 -12.51 -10.10 -3.11
N GLY A 14 -11.40 -9.58 -3.63
CA GLY A 14 -10.05 -9.78 -3.11
C GLY A 14 -9.65 -8.78 -2.02
N ARG A 15 -8.52 -9.05 -1.37
CA ARG A 15 -7.86 -8.09 -0.49
C ARG A 15 -7.13 -7.05 -1.33
N VAL A 16 -7.16 -5.79 -0.92
CA VAL A 16 -6.47 -4.68 -1.59
C VAL A 16 -5.47 -4.01 -0.64
N PRO A 17 -4.39 -3.39 -1.14
CA PRO A 17 -3.46 -2.66 -0.28
C PRO A 17 -4.15 -1.46 0.38
N CYS A 18 -3.92 -1.30 1.68
CA CYS A 18 -4.41 -0.15 2.42
C CYS A 18 -3.58 1.09 2.09
N ILE A 19 -4.24 2.17 1.68
CA ILE A 19 -3.55 3.44 1.38
C ILE A 19 -2.98 4.15 2.62
N VAL A 20 -3.45 3.81 3.82
CA VAL A 20 -2.95 4.41 5.07
C VAL A 20 -1.70 3.70 5.58
N CYS A 21 -1.72 2.38 5.74
CA CYS A 21 -0.60 1.64 6.36
C CYS A 21 0.21 0.76 5.41
N GLY A 22 -0.29 0.48 4.19
CA GLY A 22 0.35 -0.42 3.23
C GLY A 22 0.09 -1.91 3.48
N GLY A 23 -0.55 -2.27 4.59
CA GLY A 23 -1.04 -3.63 4.83
C GLY A 23 -2.26 -3.98 3.98
N TRP A 24 -3.00 -5.03 4.33
CA TRP A 24 -4.14 -5.50 3.55
C TRP A 24 -5.48 -5.03 4.10
N ALA A 25 -6.32 -4.46 3.24
CA ALA A 25 -7.73 -4.21 3.49
C ALA A 25 -8.56 -5.40 2.97
N ALA A 26 -9.28 -6.05 3.89
CA ALA A 26 -10.19 -7.14 3.57
C ALA A 26 -11.62 -6.62 3.39
N PRO A 27 -12.36 -7.14 2.41
CA PRO A 27 -13.73 -6.71 2.19
C PRO A 27 -14.66 -7.26 3.28
N ILE A 28 -15.74 -6.54 3.57
CA ILE A 28 -16.78 -6.96 4.52
C ILE A 28 -18.02 -7.46 3.77
N PRO A 29 -18.74 -8.48 4.27
CA PRO A 29 -19.94 -8.96 3.62
C PRO A 29 -21.09 -7.96 3.78
N LYS A 30 -21.84 -7.73 2.70
CA LYS A 30 -23.16 -7.08 2.67
C LYS A 30 -24.21 -8.15 2.36
N LYS A 31 -25.40 -8.03 2.95
CA LYS A 31 -26.53 -8.93 2.67
C LYS A 31 -26.74 -9.06 1.14
N GLY A 32 -26.84 -10.30 0.63
CA GLY A 32 -27.06 -10.58 -0.79
C GLY A 32 -25.81 -10.78 -1.66
N GLN A 33 -24.72 -11.35 -1.10
CA GLN A 33 -23.48 -11.74 -1.81
C GLN A 33 -22.59 -10.59 -2.33
N GLN A 34 -22.87 -9.34 -1.97
CA GLN A 34 -21.97 -8.22 -2.26
C GLN A 34 -20.95 -8.05 -1.14
N VAL A 35 -19.73 -7.64 -1.48
CA VAL A 35 -18.72 -7.26 -0.49
C VAL A 35 -18.36 -5.78 -0.61
N LEU A 36 -18.01 -5.15 0.51
CA LEU A 36 -17.70 -3.73 0.60
C LEU A 36 -16.28 -3.52 1.11
N LEU A 37 -15.62 -2.48 0.61
CA LEU A 37 -14.37 -1.96 1.14
C LEU A 37 -14.59 -0.52 1.62
N ALA A 38 -13.73 -0.06 2.52
CA ALA A 38 -13.75 1.33 2.97
C ALA A 38 -12.97 2.18 1.96
N VAL A 39 -13.68 2.80 1.02
CA VAL A 39 -13.08 3.58 -0.07
C VAL A 39 -12.94 5.04 0.34
N VAL A 40 -11.79 5.61 -0.02
CA VAL A 40 -11.40 7.00 0.27
C VAL A 40 -11.57 7.85 -0.98
N TYR A 41 -12.28 8.95 -0.80
CA TYR A 41 -12.43 9.99 -1.80
C TYR A 41 -11.69 11.26 -1.41
N ASN A 42 -11.11 11.93 -2.39
CA ASN A 42 -10.64 13.30 -2.24
C ASN A 42 -11.81 14.30 -2.22
N ASP A 43 -11.50 15.58 -2.06
CA ASP A 43 -12.46 16.69 -2.07
C ASP A 43 -13.14 16.90 -3.45
N ARG A 44 -12.47 16.46 -4.53
CA ARG A 44 -13.00 16.47 -5.91
C ARG A 44 -13.81 15.22 -6.26
N GLY A 45 -14.04 14.32 -5.31
CA GLY A 45 -14.79 13.08 -5.55
C GLY A 45 -14.03 11.98 -6.30
N GLN A 46 -12.70 12.08 -6.42
CA GLN A 46 -11.86 11.04 -7.01
C GLN A 46 -11.45 10.02 -5.96
N ILE A 47 -11.36 8.74 -6.34
CA ILE A 47 -10.93 7.66 -5.45
C ILE A 47 -9.42 7.76 -5.24
N TYR A 48 -9.01 7.82 -3.97
CA TYR A 48 -7.61 7.68 -3.58
C TYR A 48 -7.22 6.22 -3.35
N GLY A 49 -8.14 5.37 -2.88
CA GLY A 49 -7.90 3.95 -2.61
C GLY A 49 -8.70 3.47 -1.40
N GLU A 50 -8.28 2.36 -0.80
CA GLU A 50 -9.02 1.70 0.28
C GLU A 50 -8.29 1.71 1.65
N ILE A 51 -9.07 1.66 2.73
CA ILE A 51 -8.57 1.64 4.12
C ILE A 51 -8.89 0.29 4.76
N CYS A 52 -7.92 -0.30 5.48
CA CYS A 52 -8.16 -1.50 6.28
C CYS A 52 -8.93 -1.17 7.57
N ARG A 53 -9.61 -2.17 8.14
CA ARG A 53 -10.42 -1.96 9.36
C ARG A 53 -9.62 -1.39 10.53
N SER A 54 -8.36 -1.83 10.71
CA SER A 54 -7.49 -1.34 11.79
C SER A 54 -7.20 0.16 11.65
N CYS A 55 -6.88 0.63 10.44
CA CYS A 55 -6.68 2.06 10.20
C CYS A 55 -7.99 2.84 10.33
N LEU A 56 -9.11 2.27 9.89
CA LEU A 56 -10.43 2.91 10.03
C LEU A 56 -10.81 3.12 11.50
N SER A 57 -10.50 2.17 12.39
CA SER A 57 -10.80 2.27 13.82
C SER A 57 -9.99 3.33 14.58
N LEU A 58 -8.89 3.83 14.01
CA LEU A 58 -8.11 4.93 14.60
C LEU A 58 -8.83 6.28 14.53
N GLY A 59 -9.87 6.39 13.69
CA GLY A 59 -10.58 7.63 13.44
C GLY A 59 -9.73 8.67 12.69
N PRO A 60 -10.30 9.88 12.44
CA PRO A 60 -9.68 10.85 11.55
C PRO A 60 -8.30 11.36 12.01
N LYS A 61 -8.09 11.53 13.33
CA LYS A 61 -6.80 12.00 13.88
C LYS A 61 -5.71 10.94 13.70
N GLY A 62 -5.97 9.71 14.13
CA GLY A 62 -4.98 8.63 14.02
C GLY A 62 -4.67 8.26 12.56
N ILE A 63 -5.65 8.32 11.65
CA ILE A 63 -5.39 8.16 10.20
C ILE A 63 -4.40 9.21 9.70
N LYS A 64 -4.57 10.49 10.09
CA LYS A 64 -3.64 11.56 9.69
C LYS A 64 -2.24 11.36 10.26
N GLU A 65 -2.12 10.89 11.49
CA GLU A 65 -0.83 10.58 12.13
C GLU A 65 -0.13 9.44 11.39
N TYR A 66 -0.82 8.32 11.14
CA TYR A 66 -0.27 7.20 10.39
C TYR A 66 0.16 7.59 8.96
N LEU A 67 -0.61 8.44 8.29
CA LEU A 67 -0.25 8.96 6.98
C LEU A 67 1.05 9.79 7.04
N ARG A 68 1.23 10.63 8.06
CA ARG A 68 2.47 11.40 8.24
C ARG A 68 3.67 10.48 8.47
N GLU A 69 3.52 9.46 9.29
CA GLU A 69 4.58 8.47 9.53
C GLU A 69 4.93 7.69 8.24
N ARG A 70 3.91 7.26 7.50
CA ARG A 70 4.10 6.57 6.22
C ARG A 70 4.79 7.46 5.20
N ILE A 71 4.40 8.74 5.09
CA ILE A 71 5.06 9.71 4.22
C ILE A 71 6.54 9.86 4.60
N ALA A 72 6.85 9.97 5.90
CA ALA A 72 8.23 10.06 6.36
C ALA A 72 9.06 8.80 6.05
N ARG A 73 8.44 7.61 6.11
CA ARG A 73 9.08 6.34 5.70
C ARG A 73 9.31 6.28 4.19
N LEU A 74 8.29 6.61 3.39
CA LEU A 74 8.37 6.61 1.93
C LEU A 74 9.42 7.61 1.41
N ARG A 75 9.56 8.77 2.06
CA ARG A 75 10.61 9.73 1.72
C ARG A 75 12.02 9.17 1.95
N ARG A 76 12.23 8.43 3.05
CA ARG A 76 13.50 7.74 3.28
C ARG A 76 13.76 6.66 2.24
N GLN A 77 12.76 5.83 1.96
CA GLN A 77 12.87 4.82 0.89
C GLN A 77 13.14 5.43 -0.48
N LEU A 78 12.56 6.60 -0.78
CA LEU A 78 12.86 7.33 -2.00
C LEU A 78 14.32 7.78 -2.03
N GLN A 79 14.84 8.32 -0.93
CA GLN A 79 16.26 8.70 -0.83
C GLN A 79 17.18 7.48 -1.03
N ASP A 80 16.87 6.35 -0.41
CA ASP A 80 17.65 5.11 -0.58
C ASP A 80 17.66 4.65 -2.05
N LEU A 81 16.52 4.76 -2.74
CA LEU A 81 16.41 4.41 -4.17
C LEU A 81 17.16 5.40 -5.07
N GLU A 82 17.09 6.70 -4.76
CA GLU A 82 17.86 7.73 -5.47
C GLU A 82 19.36 7.57 -5.27
N GLU A 83 19.81 7.08 -4.10
CA GLU A 83 21.22 6.76 -3.85
C GLU A 83 21.65 5.51 -4.62
N LEU A 84 20.81 4.46 -4.60
CA LEU A 84 21.06 3.23 -5.36
C LEU A 84 21.17 3.49 -6.86
N GLU A 85 20.31 4.34 -7.42
CA GLU A 85 20.31 4.68 -8.86
C GLU A 85 21.59 5.39 -9.31
N ARG A 86 22.23 6.17 -8.42
CA ARG A 86 23.51 6.83 -8.70
C ARG A 86 24.70 5.89 -8.67
N GLY A 87 24.56 4.75 -8.01
CA GLY A 87 25.60 3.73 -7.93
C GLY A 87 25.80 3.03 -9.27
N GLU A 88 27.05 2.69 -9.59
CA GLU A 88 27.30 1.77 -10.70
C GLU A 88 26.79 0.37 -10.33
N VAL A 89 25.91 -0.19 -11.16
CA VAL A 89 25.40 -1.54 -10.95
C VAL A 89 26.42 -2.54 -11.49
N GLN A 90 27.17 -3.17 -10.59
CA GLN A 90 28.02 -4.30 -10.94
C GLN A 90 27.21 -5.59 -10.88
N LEU A 91 27.14 -6.29 -12.01
CA LEU A 91 26.51 -7.60 -12.12
C LEU A 91 27.54 -8.70 -11.86
N PRO A 92 27.14 -9.82 -11.23
CA PRO A 92 28.03 -10.97 -11.09
C PRO A 92 28.41 -11.54 -12.45
N THR A 93 29.65 -12.03 -12.58
CA THR A 93 30.11 -12.74 -13.79
C THR A 93 29.66 -14.20 -13.79
N LEU A 94 29.72 -14.84 -14.96
CA LEU A 94 29.40 -16.26 -15.11
C LEU A 94 30.32 -17.14 -14.26
N GLU A 95 31.61 -16.78 -14.13
CA GLU A 95 32.57 -17.50 -13.29
C GLU A 95 32.22 -17.41 -11.80
N GLN A 96 31.75 -16.25 -11.35
CA GLN A 96 31.28 -16.07 -9.97
C GLN A 96 30.01 -16.89 -9.69
N GLU A 97 29.10 -16.95 -10.64
CA GLU A 97 27.91 -17.78 -10.56
C GLU A 97 28.28 -19.27 -10.49
N LEU A 98 29.17 -19.74 -11.38
CA LEU A 98 29.60 -21.13 -11.42
C LEU A 98 30.32 -21.57 -10.13
N SER A 99 31.16 -20.71 -9.54
CA SER A 99 31.84 -21.01 -8.27
C SER A 99 30.86 -21.21 -7.12
N ALA A 100 29.81 -20.38 -7.03
CA ALA A 100 28.82 -20.47 -5.95
C ALA A 100 27.94 -21.74 -6.01
N TYR A 101 27.87 -22.41 -7.17
CA TYR A 101 27.16 -23.69 -7.33
C TYR A 101 28.01 -24.92 -6.99
N LEU A 102 29.34 -24.77 -6.98
CA LEU A 102 30.28 -25.88 -6.78
C LEU A 102 30.83 -25.97 -5.34
N ASP A 103 30.65 -24.91 -4.54
CA ASP A 103 30.89 -24.86 -3.08
C ASP A 103 29.66 -25.35 -2.27
#